data_AF-A0AAV7E1A2-F1
#
_entry.id   AF-A0AAV7E1A2-F1
#
_cell.length_a   1.000
_cell.length_b   1.000
_cell.length_c   1.000
_cell.angle_alpha   90.00
_cell.angle_beta   90.00
_cell.angle_gamma   90.00
#
_symmetry.space_group_name_H-M   'P 1'
#
loop_
_entity.id
_entity.type
_entity.pdbx_description
1 polymer ?
#
loop_
_entity_poly.entity_id
_entity_poly.type
_entity_poly.pdbx_seq_one_letter_code
_entity_poly.pdbx_strand_id
1 'polypeptide(L)'
;MLPLDSTKKISFQQTIHDGDLVIVYERHDSMKAVKVCEGSELQNRFGVFKHSDWIGKPFGSKMLSNKGGFVYVLAPTPELWTLVLSHRTQILYIADISFVISYLEIVPGCLVLESGTGSGSLTTSIARAVAPTGHVYTFDFHEQRASLAREDFEKISLSSLIKVSVRDIQGEGFPEEFSKRADSVFLDLPQPWLAIPSAAKMLKLDGVLCSFSPCIEQVQRSCEIMKSNFTDIRTFEVLLRSYEVKEGTMGCGGVEVGASINSLPHKRRHCSSNERSKGIEESTPIMARPCSESRGIVGFGFVGIEMKIENTGNGGAVVNLADRSAFQSCIFEGYRRVMRVVLDKQFYDECTVFGAVDIISGAAVSVFQNSVIIVGKPAVRTDYPSVVTLQERKANLFSSGFVIQGGRVVAAASAAATTETYLGRPGGEALIRGDHAVLSGSID
;
A
#
# COMPACT_ATOMS: atom_id res chain seq x y z
N MET A 1 9.67 -10.09 22.54
CA MET A 1 9.81 -9.04 21.49
C MET A 1 10.74 -7.90 21.92
N LEU A 2 10.72 -7.47 23.18
CA LEU A 2 11.70 -6.52 23.73
C LEU A 2 12.41 -7.18 24.91
N PRO A 3 13.56 -7.84 24.69
CA PRO A 3 14.29 -8.42 25.80
C PRO A 3 14.89 -7.30 26.65
N LEU A 4 14.38 -7.18 27.87
CA LEU A 4 14.94 -6.32 28.90
C LEU A 4 15.96 -7.14 29.67
N ASP A 5 17.18 -6.63 29.78
CA ASP A 5 18.17 -7.21 30.70
C ASP A 5 17.78 -6.93 32.16
N SER A 6 18.54 -7.49 33.11
CA SER A 6 18.33 -7.28 34.55
C SER A 6 18.41 -5.81 34.98
N THR A 7 18.95 -4.93 34.13
CA THR A 7 19.03 -3.48 34.33
C THR A 7 17.95 -2.69 33.57
N LYS A 8 16.96 -3.38 32.98
CA LYS A 8 15.90 -2.83 32.12
C LYS A 8 16.42 -2.11 30.86
N LYS A 9 17.58 -2.51 30.34
CA LYS A 9 18.08 -2.06 29.03
C LYS A 9 17.68 -3.05 27.95
N ILE A 10 17.45 -2.53 26.74
CA ILE A 10 17.12 -3.34 25.57
C ILE A 10 18.40 -4.04 25.09
N SER A 11 18.36 -5.37 24.99
CA SER A 11 19.47 -6.21 24.48
C SER A 11 19.14 -6.81 23.11
N PHE A 12 20.10 -6.93 22.19
CA PHE A 12 19.84 -7.46 20.84
C PHE A 12 20.65 -8.71 20.47
N GLN A 13 21.55 -9.15 21.35
CA GLN A 13 22.28 -10.41 21.16
C GLN A 13 21.47 -11.55 21.77
N GLN A 14 20.70 -12.23 20.93
CA GLN A 14 19.85 -13.34 21.38
C GLN A 14 20.13 -14.62 20.58
N THR A 15 20.41 -15.67 21.34
CA THR A 15 20.23 -17.06 20.92
C THR A 15 18.77 -17.46 21.12
N ILE A 16 18.30 -18.42 20.32
CA ILE A 16 16.97 -18.99 20.42
C ILE A 16 16.95 -19.93 21.64
N HIS A 17 15.97 -19.78 22.52
CA HIS A 17 15.75 -20.66 23.66
C HIS A 17 14.43 -21.41 23.56
N ASP A 18 14.29 -22.45 24.38
CA ASP A 18 13.00 -23.11 24.56
C ASP A 18 11.95 -22.13 25.12
N GLY A 19 10.74 -22.19 24.59
CA GLY A 19 9.65 -21.28 24.93
C GLY A 19 9.62 -19.96 24.16
N ASP A 20 10.70 -19.60 23.44
CA ASP A 20 10.76 -18.35 22.68
C ASP A 20 9.72 -18.32 21.55
N LEU A 21 9.12 -17.16 21.33
CA LEU A 21 8.36 -16.89 20.11
C LEU A 21 9.32 -16.40 19.01
N VAL A 22 9.28 -17.05 17.85
CA VAL A 22 10.15 -16.74 16.71
C VAL A 22 9.33 -16.49 15.44
N ILE A 23 9.91 -15.75 14.50
CA ILE A 23 9.34 -15.55 13.17
C ILE A 23 10.06 -16.47 12.20
N VAL A 24 9.35 -17.46 11.67
CA VAL A 24 9.87 -18.32 10.62
C VAL A 24 9.63 -17.63 9.29
N TYR A 25 10.71 -17.13 8.70
CA TYR A 25 10.72 -16.50 7.39
C TYR A 25 10.95 -17.56 6.32
N GLU A 26 9.93 -17.78 5.49
CA GLU A 26 10.01 -18.68 4.35
C GLU A 26 10.38 -17.92 3.07
N ARG A 27 9.66 -16.81 2.80
CA ARG A 27 9.83 -15.89 1.66
C ARG A 27 9.31 -14.50 2.05
N HIS A 28 9.50 -13.51 1.18
CA HIS A 28 9.06 -12.13 1.43
C HIS A 28 7.54 -12.01 1.67
N ASP A 29 6.75 -12.90 1.08
CA ASP A 29 5.28 -12.95 1.15
C ASP A 29 4.76 -14.03 2.12
N SER A 30 5.65 -14.75 2.80
CA SER A 30 5.29 -15.95 3.55
C SER A 30 6.13 -16.07 4.80
N MET A 31 5.50 -15.78 5.94
CA MET A 31 6.11 -15.84 7.26
C MET A 31 5.09 -16.37 8.27
N LYS A 32 5.57 -16.94 9.39
CA LYS A 32 4.72 -17.44 10.48
C LYS A 32 5.35 -17.16 11.83
N ALA A 33 4.54 -16.82 12.83
CA ALA A 33 4.95 -16.86 14.22
C ALA A 33 4.87 -18.30 14.76
N VAL A 34 5.94 -18.77 15.41
CA VAL A 34 6.02 -20.13 15.97
C VAL A 34 6.60 -20.05 17.37
N LYS A 35 5.99 -20.77 18.33
CA LYS A 35 6.58 -20.97 19.65
C LYS A 35 7.55 -22.14 19.60
N VAL A 36 8.79 -21.89 19.99
CA VAL A 36 9.84 -22.91 20.09
C VAL A 36 9.54 -23.76 21.32
N CYS A 37 9.53 -25.08 21.12
CA CYS A 37 9.23 -26.07 22.14
C CYS A 37 10.15 -27.27 21.87
N GLU A 38 10.98 -27.65 22.82
CA GLU A 38 11.84 -28.83 22.70
C GLU A 38 11.03 -30.08 22.34
N GLY A 39 11.53 -30.88 21.39
CA GLY A 39 10.84 -32.08 20.88
C GLY A 39 9.69 -31.81 19.91
N SER A 40 9.30 -30.56 19.68
CA SER A 40 8.32 -30.19 18.64
C SER A 40 8.98 -30.00 17.27
N GLU A 41 8.16 -30.00 16.21
CA GLU A 41 8.60 -29.78 14.84
C GLU A 41 7.66 -28.86 14.06
N LEU A 42 8.23 -28.09 13.14
CA LEU A 42 7.51 -27.33 12.15
C LEU A 42 7.51 -28.09 10.82
N GLN A 43 6.31 -28.32 10.27
CA GLN A 43 6.14 -28.85 8.93
C GLN A 43 5.61 -27.77 7.98
N ASN A 44 6.27 -27.59 6.84
CA ASN A 44 5.81 -26.72 5.77
C ASN A 44 6.24 -27.25 4.38
N ARG A 45 6.00 -26.46 3.33
CA ARG A 45 6.35 -26.80 1.94
C ARG A 45 7.86 -26.99 1.69
N PHE A 46 8.73 -26.51 2.57
CA PHE A 46 10.19 -26.66 2.49
C PHE A 46 10.71 -27.86 3.29
N GLY A 47 9.83 -28.53 4.03
CA GLY A 47 10.07 -29.80 4.71
C GLY A 47 9.78 -29.75 6.20
N VAL A 48 10.53 -30.54 6.96
CA VAL A 48 10.35 -30.72 8.41
C VAL A 48 11.56 -30.14 9.12
N PHE A 49 11.30 -29.31 10.12
CA PHE A 49 12.31 -28.61 10.90
C PHE A 49 12.08 -28.87 12.39
N LYS A 50 13.02 -29.55 13.05
CA LYS A 50 12.90 -29.84 14.49
C LYS A 50 13.30 -28.61 15.29
N HIS A 51 12.51 -28.26 16.29
CA HIS A 51 12.80 -27.09 17.14
C HIS A 51 14.10 -27.28 17.93
N SER A 52 14.46 -28.51 18.29
CA SER A 52 15.73 -28.85 18.95
C SER A 52 16.97 -28.42 18.15
N ASP A 53 16.86 -28.33 16.81
CA ASP A 53 17.98 -27.88 15.96
C ASP A 53 18.14 -26.35 15.97
N TRP A 54 17.12 -25.63 16.44
CA TRP A 54 17.09 -24.17 16.51
C TRP A 54 17.60 -23.65 17.85
N ILE A 55 17.32 -24.37 18.94
CA ILE A 55 17.71 -23.97 20.30
C ILE A 55 19.24 -23.81 20.38
N GLY A 56 19.68 -22.70 20.96
CA GLY A 56 21.09 -22.31 21.07
C GLY A 56 21.67 -21.67 19.81
N LYS A 57 20.97 -21.66 18.67
CA LYS A 57 21.40 -20.94 17.47
C LYS A 57 21.09 -19.44 17.59
N PRO A 58 21.89 -18.57 16.97
CA PRO A 58 21.56 -17.15 16.91
C PRO A 58 20.34 -16.90 16.02
N PHE A 59 19.55 -15.88 16.34
CA PHE A 59 18.54 -15.37 15.42
C PHE A 59 19.15 -14.96 14.07
N GLY A 60 18.39 -15.10 12.99
CA GLY A 60 18.87 -14.94 11.62
C GLY A 60 19.50 -16.21 11.02
N SER A 61 19.61 -17.29 11.79
CA SER A 61 20.16 -18.56 11.30
C SER A 61 19.31 -19.19 10.20
N LYS A 62 19.98 -19.72 9.17
CA LYS A 62 19.39 -20.55 8.12
C LYS A 62 19.24 -21.99 8.63
N MET A 63 18.01 -22.46 8.74
CA MET A 63 17.69 -23.83 9.14
C MET A 63 17.46 -24.66 7.89
N LEU A 64 18.16 -25.79 7.78
CA LEU A 64 18.02 -26.71 6.66
C LEU A 64 17.05 -27.83 7.04
N SER A 65 16.23 -28.24 6.08
CA SER A 65 15.37 -29.41 6.19
C SER A 65 16.08 -30.63 5.59
N ASN A 66 15.75 -31.83 6.06
CA ASN A 66 16.28 -33.09 5.54
C ASN A 66 15.98 -33.30 4.04
N LYS A 67 15.03 -32.55 3.46
CA LYS A 67 14.65 -32.60 2.04
C LYS A 67 15.29 -31.50 1.18
N GLY A 68 16.27 -30.76 1.71
CA GLY A 68 17.02 -29.73 0.98
C GLY A 68 16.40 -28.33 0.96
N GLY A 69 15.20 -28.14 1.51
CA GLY A 69 14.61 -26.82 1.72
C GLY A 69 15.21 -26.09 2.92
N PHE A 70 14.94 -24.79 3.04
CA PHE A 70 15.41 -23.99 4.17
C PHE A 70 14.40 -22.94 4.62
N VAL A 71 14.55 -22.49 5.85
CA VAL A 71 13.87 -21.31 6.41
C VAL A 71 14.87 -20.46 7.19
N TYR A 72 14.55 -19.19 7.41
CA TYR A 72 15.27 -18.36 8.37
C TYR A 72 14.44 -18.21 9.65
N VAL A 73 15.09 -18.28 10.81
CA VAL A 73 14.44 -18.05 12.10
C VAL A 73 14.83 -16.68 12.62
N LEU A 74 13.90 -15.73 12.59
CA LEU A 74 14.13 -14.33 12.92
C LEU A 74 13.59 -13.99 14.31
N ALA A 75 14.22 -13.02 14.96
CA ALA A 75 13.70 -12.44 16.19
C ALA A 75 12.40 -11.69 15.87
N PRO A 76 11.37 -11.76 16.72
CA PRO A 76 10.13 -11.04 16.50
C PRO A 76 10.36 -9.53 16.66
N THR A 77 9.91 -8.75 15.67
CA THR A 77 9.78 -7.28 15.75
C THR A 77 8.33 -6.89 15.49
N PRO A 78 7.87 -5.71 15.95
CA PRO A 78 6.54 -5.21 15.62
C PRO A 78 6.22 -5.25 14.12
N GLU A 79 7.17 -4.91 13.24
CA GLU A 79 6.98 -4.97 11.79
C GLU A 79 6.70 -6.40 11.30
N LEU A 80 7.51 -7.37 11.75
CA LEU A 80 7.33 -8.76 11.37
C LEU A 80 6.04 -9.34 11.98
N TRP A 81 5.71 -8.92 13.21
CA TRP A 81 4.47 -9.31 13.88
C TRP A 81 3.24 -8.80 13.16
N THR A 82 3.23 -7.55 12.69
CA THR A 82 2.17 -6.99 11.85
C THR A 82 1.87 -7.88 10.63
N LEU A 83 2.88 -8.55 10.07
CA LEU A 83 2.72 -9.43 8.91
C LEU A 83 2.21 -10.84 9.23
N VAL A 84 2.28 -11.29 10.50
CA VAL A 84 1.94 -12.67 10.88
C VAL A 84 0.88 -12.79 11.96
N LEU A 85 0.47 -11.67 12.58
CA LEU A 85 -0.55 -11.66 13.61
C LEU A 85 -1.89 -12.14 13.06
N SER A 86 -2.74 -12.67 13.94
CA SER A 86 -4.08 -13.10 13.55
C SER A 86 -5.00 -11.89 13.39
N HIS A 87 -5.46 -11.64 12.18
CA HIS A 87 -6.38 -10.55 11.89
C HIS A 87 -7.76 -10.82 12.51
N ARG A 88 -8.17 -9.92 13.41
CA ARG A 88 -9.53 -9.85 13.97
C ARG A 88 -10.30 -8.65 13.41
N THR A 89 -9.56 -7.66 12.94
CA THR A 89 -10.03 -6.39 12.41
C THR A 89 -9.14 -5.99 11.23
N GLN A 90 -9.52 -4.93 10.52
CA GLN A 90 -8.53 -4.18 9.75
C GLN A 90 -7.42 -3.69 10.67
N ILE A 91 -6.19 -3.61 10.16
CA ILE A 91 -5.01 -3.17 10.92
C ILE A 91 -4.29 -2.05 10.19
N LEU A 92 -3.49 -1.29 10.93
CA LEU A 92 -2.47 -0.43 10.36
C LEU A 92 -1.22 -1.23 10.02
N TYR A 93 -0.56 -0.80 8.94
CA TYR A 93 0.72 -1.32 8.46
C TYR A 93 1.84 -0.30 8.67
N ILE A 94 3.07 -0.71 8.37
CA ILE A 94 4.29 0.04 8.71
C ILE A 94 4.30 1.50 8.24
N ALA A 95 3.71 1.81 7.10
CA ALA A 95 3.68 3.18 6.57
C ALA A 95 2.93 4.12 7.53
N ASP A 96 1.68 3.79 7.85
CA ASP A 96 0.86 4.57 8.77
C ASP A 96 1.40 4.49 10.21
N ILE A 97 1.81 3.31 10.66
CA ILE A 97 2.34 3.12 12.02
C ILE A 97 3.58 4.00 12.25
N SER A 98 4.53 4.01 11.32
CA SER A 98 5.75 4.81 11.46
C SER A 98 5.44 6.31 11.46
N PHE A 99 4.52 6.73 10.61
CA PHE A 99 4.03 8.12 10.58
C PHE A 99 3.35 8.49 11.89
N VAL A 100 2.40 7.69 12.36
CA VAL A 100 1.65 7.90 13.61
C VAL A 100 2.59 7.99 14.81
N ILE A 101 3.55 7.06 14.96
CA ILE A 101 4.50 7.08 16.07
C ILE A 101 5.33 8.36 16.07
N SER A 102 5.83 8.77 14.89
CA SER A 102 6.63 9.98 14.76
C SER A 102 5.80 11.24 15.05
N TYR A 103 4.56 11.28 14.57
CA TYR A 103 3.71 12.46 14.65
C TYR A 103 3.06 12.65 16.02
N LEU A 104 2.82 11.55 16.73
CA LEU A 104 2.42 11.55 18.15
C LEU A 104 3.61 11.77 19.11
N GLU A 105 4.81 12.01 18.57
CA GLU A 105 6.04 12.27 19.33
C GLU A 105 6.33 11.18 20.38
N ILE A 106 6.01 9.92 20.05
CA ILE A 106 6.10 8.82 21.02
C ILE A 106 7.57 8.45 21.20
N VAL A 107 8.06 8.67 22.41
CA VAL A 107 9.44 8.39 22.82
C VAL A 107 9.46 7.51 24.09
N PRO A 108 10.61 6.94 24.45
CA PRO A 108 10.74 6.16 25.68
C PRO A 108 10.21 6.91 26.92
N GLY A 109 9.33 6.27 27.68
CA GLY A 109 8.73 6.87 28.88
C GLY A 109 7.33 7.46 28.68
N CYS A 110 6.86 7.65 27.44
CA CYS A 110 5.52 8.21 27.20
C CYS A 110 4.40 7.30 27.74
N LEU A 111 3.33 7.94 28.23
CA LEU A 111 2.04 7.32 28.49
C LEU A 111 1.11 7.59 27.28
N VAL A 112 0.75 6.52 26.58
CA VAL A 112 -0.07 6.60 25.37
C VAL A 112 -1.43 5.96 25.64
N LEU A 113 -2.51 6.65 25.29
CA LEU A 113 -3.85 6.07 25.27
C LEU A 113 -4.22 5.68 23.84
N GLU A 114 -4.72 4.48 23.64
CA GLU A 114 -5.15 3.96 22.35
C GLU A 114 -6.61 3.49 22.47
N SER A 115 -7.46 3.84 21.51
CA SER A 115 -8.81 3.27 21.45
C SER A 115 -9.11 2.77 20.05
N GLY A 116 -9.52 1.49 20.04
CA GLY A 116 -9.44 0.60 18.89
C GLY A 116 -8.27 -0.37 19.05
N THR A 117 -8.26 -1.23 20.09
CA THR A 117 -7.17 -2.24 20.24
C THR A 117 -7.13 -3.17 19.03
N GLY A 118 -8.30 -3.66 18.59
CA GLY A 118 -8.44 -4.47 17.39
C GLY A 118 -7.54 -5.72 17.41
N SER A 119 -6.63 -5.80 16.44
CA SER A 119 -5.67 -6.90 16.33
C SER A 119 -4.31 -6.62 16.98
N GLY A 120 -4.10 -5.41 17.52
CA GLY A 120 -2.89 -5.05 18.28
C GLY A 120 -1.64 -4.71 17.45
N SER A 121 -1.78 -4.45 16.15
CA SER A 121 -0.66 -4.11 15.24
C SER A 121 0.01 -2.78 15.62
N LEU A 122 -0.78 -1.72 15.82
CA LEU A 122 -0.27 -0.43 16.26
C LEU A 122 0.23 -0.52 17.72
N THR A 123 -0.58 -1.10 18.62
CA THR A 123 -0.24 -1.28 20.04
C THR A 123 1.15 -1.87 20.26
N THR A 124 1.54 -2.89 19.48
CA THR A 124 2.88 -3.51 19.59
C THR A 124 4.00 -2.55 19.21
N SER A 125 3.77 -1.72 18.20
CA SER A 125 4.74 -0.72 17.75
C SER A 125 4.86 0.45 18.71
N ILE A 126 3.75 0.90 19.30
CA ILE A 126 3.73 1.90 20.38
C ILE A 126 4.47 1.35 21.60
N ALA A 127 4.19 0.11 22.01
CA ALA A 127 4.83 -0.52 23.16
C ALA A 127 6.36 -0.55 23.04
N ARG A 128 6.89 -0.81 21.84
CA ARG A 128 8.32 -0.66 21.55
C ARG A 128 8.81 0.78 21.71
N ALA A 129 8.07 1.75 21.19
CA ALA A 129 8.48 3.14 21.23
C ALA A 129 8.52 3.71 22.66
N VAL A 130 7.58 3.31 23.53
CA VAL A 130 7.49 3.78 24.92
C VAL A 130 8.42 3.03 25.88
N ALA A 131 8.93 1.86 25.49
CA ALA A 131 9.83 1.06 26.32
C ALA A 131 11.12 1.83 26.69
N PRO A 132 11.75 1.55 27.85
CA PRO A 132 11.37 0.53 28.83
C PRO A 132 10.48 1.07 29.97
N THR A 133 10.25 2.39 30.03
CA THR A 133 9.64 3.06 31.19
C THR A 133 8.24 3.60 30.96
N GLY A 134 7.79 3.68 29.71
CA GLY A 134 6.46 4.18 29.37
C GLY A 134 5.40 3.08 29.42
N HIS A 135 4.18 3.44 29.01
CA HIS A 135 3.05 2.52 29.07
C HIS A 135 2.00 2.83 28.00
N VAL A 136 1.38 1.78 27.46
CA VAL A 136 0.26 1.87 26.53
C VAL A 136 -0.99 1.39 27.23
N TYR A 137 -1.99 2.26 27.33
CA TYR A 137 -3.32 1.89 27.81
C TYR A 137 -4.26 1.83 26.61
N THR A 138 -4.61 0.62 26.21
CA THR A 138 -5.46 0.39 25.04
C THR A 138 -6.84 -0.10 25.44
N PHE A 139 -7.85 0.37 24.71
CA PHE A 139 -9.25 0.09 24.98
C PHE A 139 -9.93 -0.55 23.76
N ASP A 140 -10.74 -1.58 23.99
CA ASP A 140 -11.65 -2.15 23.00
C ASP A 140 -12.99 -2.38 23.67
N PHE A 141 -14.09 -2.00 23.02
CA PHE A 141 -15.43 -2.19 23.58
C PHE A 141 -15.87 -3.67 23.55
N HIS A 142 -15.19 -4.52 22.76
CA HIS A 142 -15.57 -5.92 22.57
C HIS A 142 -14.66 -6.84 23.39
N GLU A 143 -15.23 -7.45 24.44
CA GLU A 143 -14.50 -8.31 25.40
C GLU A 143 -13.67 -9.40 24.71
N GLN A 144 -14.24 -10.12 23.74
CA GLN A 144 -13.52 -11.19 23.04
C GLN A 144 -12.25 -10.69 22.34
N ARG A 145 -12.29 -9.52 21.67
CA ARG A 145 -11.11 -8.95 21.01
C ARG A 145 -10.06 -8.51 22.02
N ALA A 146 -10.50 -7.86 23.10
CA ALA A 146 -9.63 -7.46 24.19
C ALA A 146 -8.93 -8.67 24.84
N SER A 147 -9.66 -9.77 25.09
CA SER A 147 -9.09 -10.99 25.66
C SER A 147 -8.04 -11.61 24.76
N LEU A 148 -8.33 -11.76 23.46
CA LEU A 148 -7.37 -12.29 22.48
C LEU A 148 -6.13 -11.38 22.35
N ALA A 149 -6.32 -10.06 22.40
CA ALA A 149 -5.20 -9.12 22.41
C ALA A 149 -4.31 -9.27 23.66
N ARG A 150 -4.91 -9.45 24.86
CA ARG A 150 -4.15 -9.72 26.09
C ARG A 150 -3.28 -10.98 25.95
N GLU A 151 -3.86 -12.06 25.45
CA GLU A 151 -3.13 -13.32 25.21
C GLU A 151 -1.98 -13.12 24.21
N ASP A 152 -2.21 -12.38 23.12
CA ASP A 152 -1.18 -12.08 22.14
C ASP A 152 -0.03 -11.25 22.74
N PHE A 153 -0.35 -10.24 23.55
CA PHE A 153 0.64 -9.40 24.23
C PHE A 153 1.44 -10.15 25.29
N GLU A 154 0.84 -11.15 25.95
CA GLU A 154 1.54 -12.07 26.84
C GLU A 154 2.50 -12.97 26.06
N LYS A 155 2.05 -13.57 24.95
CA LYS A 155 2.88 -14.44 24.08
C LYS A 155 4.13 -13.75 23.55
N ILE A 156 4.04 -12.45 23.22
CA ILE A 156 5.18 -11.65 22.71
C ILE A 156 6.00 -10.96 23.81
N SER A 157 5.63 -11.17 25.08
CA SER A 157 6.27 -10.61 26.28
C SER A 157 6.25 -9.07 26.34
N LEU A 158 5.09 -8.46 26.02
CA LEU A 158 4.87 -7.01 26.12
C LEU A 158 3.82 -6.62 27.17
N SER A 159 3.27 -7.59 27.90
CA SER A 159 2.22 -7.36 28.92
C SER A 159 2.64 -6.41 30.05
N SER A 160 3.94 -6.21 30.28
CA SER A 160 4.42 -5.22 31.27
C SER A 160 4.31 -3.77 30.80
N LEU A 161 4.25 -3.54 29.49
CA LEU A 161 4.17 -2.20 28.86
C LEU A 161 2.76 -1.89 28.37
N ILE A 162 1.90 -2.89 28.22
CA ILE A 162 0.57 -2.76 27.63
C ILE A 162 -0.50 -3.17 28.63
N LYS A 163 -1.44 -2.27 28.91
CA LYS A 163 -2.66 -2.57 29.65
C LYS A 163 -3.86 -2.52 28.69
N VAL A 164 -4.54 -3.65 28.54
CA VAL A 164 -5.78 -3.76 27.75
C VAL A 164 -6.99 -3.71 28.68
N SER A 165 -7.93 -2.82 28.39
CA SER A 165 -9.18 -2.66 29.14
C SER A 165 -10.39 -2.74 28.21
N VAL A 166 -11.53 -3.21 28.74
CA VAL A 166 -12.79 -3.27 28.00
C VAL A 166 -13.64 -2.07 28.35
N ARG A 167 -13.89 -1.22 27.37
CA ARG A 167 -14.62 0.04 27.56
C ARG A 167 -15.09 0.60 26.23
N ASP A 168 -16.31 1.13 26.20
CA ASP A 168 -16.77 1.93 25.07
C ASP A 168 -16.30 3.38 25.25
N ILE A 169 -15.16 3.71 24.63
CA ILE A 169 -14.59 5.06 24.70
C ILE A 169 -15.49 6.10 23.99
N GLN A 170 -16.31 5.71 23.01
CA GLN A 170 -17.21 6.66 22.32
C GLN A 170 -18.37 7.07 23.23
N GLY A 171 -18.92 6.14 24.01
CA GLY A 171 -20.04 6.39 24.92
C GLY A 171 -19.61 6.85 26.31
N GLU A 172 -18.57 6.24 26.88
CA GLU A 172 -18.15 6.44 28.28
C GLU A 172 -16.89 7.31 28.43
N GLY A 173 -16.20 7.63 27.34
CA GLY A 173 -14.91 8.31 27.36
C GLY A 173 -13.78 7.47 27.97
N PHE A 174 -12.57 8.02 27.99
CA PHE A 174 -11.44 7.47 28.73
C PHE A 174 -11.62 7.58 30.24
N PRO A 175 -11.05 6.66 31.04
CA PRO A 175 -11.10 6.72 32.50
C PRO A 175 -10.46 8.01 33.07
N GLU A 176 -11.15 8.66 34.02
CA GLU A 176 -10.70 9.94 34.62
C GLU A 176 -9.33 9.87 35.33
N GLU A 177 -8.84 8.67 35.65
CA GLU A 177 -7.50 8.47 36.22
C GLU A 177 -6.36 8.90 35.30
N PHE A 178 -6.64 9.08 33.99
CA PHE A 178 -5.69 9.59 33.00
C PHE A 178 -5.82 11.10 32.75
N SER A 179 -6.70 11.81 33.46
CA SER A 179 -6.92 13.25 33.29
C SER A 179 -5.61 14.03 33.39
N LYS A 180 -5.25 14.75 32.31
CA LYS A 180 -3.99 15.52 32.15
C LYS A 180 -2.69 14.72 32.33
N ARG A 181 -2.70 13.43 31.98
CA ARG A 181 -1.53 12.54 32.16
C ARG A 181 -1.00 11.91 30.88
N ALA A 182 -1.81 11.81 29.83
CA ALA A 182 -1.40 11.19 28.57
C ALA A 182 -0.51 12.14 27.76
N ASP A 183 0.61 11.62 27.26
CA ASP A 183 1.48 12.32 26.31
C ASP A 183 0.82 12.36 24.92
N SER A 184 0.20 11.26 24.53
CA SER A 184 -0.55 11.18 23.27
C SER A 184 -1.75 10.25 23.35
N VAL A 185 -2.71 10.51 22.46
CA VAL A 185 -3.92 9.70 22.27
C VAL A 185 -4.03 9.31 20.79
N PHE A 186 -4.30 8.03 20.54
CA PHE A 186 -4.61 7.51 19.22
C PHE A 186 -6.03 6.92 19.17
N LEU A 187 -6.81 7.29 18.15
CA LEU A 187 -8.18 6.82 17.93
C LEU A 187 -8.31 6.12 16.57
N ASP A 188 -8.64 4.84 16.58
CA ASP A 188 -9.13 4.07 15.42
C ASP A 188 -10.52 3.52 15.74
N LEU A 189 -11.51 4.39 15.54
CA LEU A 189 -12.90 4.20 15.92
C LEU A 189 -13.81 4.56 14.75
N PRO A 190 -15.02 3.99 14.67
CA PRO A 190 -15.98 4.35 13.62
C PRO A 190 -16.52 5.79 13.75
N GLN A 191 -16.62 6.31 14.98
CA GLN A 191 -17.10 7.66 15.29
C GLN A 191 -16.14 8.37 16.26
N PRO A 192 -14.91 8.68 15.81
CA PRO A 192 -13.87 9.20 16.71
C PRO A 192 -14.25 10.55 17.31
N TRP A 193 -15.05 11.36 16.60
CA TRP A 193 -15.57 12.65 17.10
C TRP A 193 -16.32 12.59 18.44
N LEU A 194 -16.88 11.42 18.80
CA LEU A 194 -17.52 11.23 20.11
C LEU A 194 -16.49 11.08 21.24
N ALA A 195 -15.31 10.54 20.94
CA ALA A 195 -14.23 10.32 21.90
C ALA A 195 -13.30 11.54 22.06
N ILE A 196 -13.23 12.43 21.05
CA ILE A 196 -12.32 13.60 21.05
C ILE A 196 -12.47 14.50 22.30
N PRO A 197 -13.68 14.84 22.78
CA PRO A 197 -13.82 15.66 23.99
C PRO A 197 -13.26 14.96 25.25
N SER A 198 -13.34 13.63 25.31
CA SER A 198 -12.73 12.86 26.39
C SER A 198 -11.22 12.79 26.24
N ALA A 199 -10.70 12.55 25.03
CA ALA A 199 -9.27 12.55 24.74
C ALA A 199 -8.60 13.88 25.15
N ALA A 200 -9.24 15.02 24.83
CA ALA A 200 -8.76 16.35 25.20
C ALA A 200 -8.57 16.52 26.72
N LYS A 201 -9.42 15.89 27.55
CA LYS A 201 -9.30 15.95 29.01
C LYS A 201 -8.13 15.10 29.53
N MET A 202 -7.79 14.03 28.83
CA MET A 202 -6.75 13.09 29.26
C MET A 202 -5.34 13.58 28.90
N LEU A 203 -5.20 14.33 27.82
CA LEU A 203 -3.91 14.83 27.35
C LEU A 203 -3.31 15.86 28.32
N LYS A 204 -1.98 15.83 28.44
CA LYS A 204 -1.20 16.94 28.99
C LYS A 204 -1.43 18.21 28.15
N LEU A 205 -1.02 19.37 28.68
CA LEU A 205 -1.28 20.67 28.04
C LEU A 205 -0.74 20.75 26.60
N ASP A 206 0.36 20.06 26.34
CA ASP A 206 1.08 19.95 25.06
C ASP A 206 0.91 18.57 24.39
N GLY A 207 -0.05 17.76 24.85
CA GLY A 207 -0.25 16.41 24.34
C GLY A 207 -0.85 16.37 22.92
N VAL A 208 -0.54 15.30 22.19
CA VAL A 208 -0.92 15.17 20.77
C VAL A 208 -2.04 14.14 20.58
N LEU A 209 -3.03 14.47 19.75
CA LEU A 209 -4.10 13.57 19.35
C LEU A 209 -3.94 13.18 17.88
N CYS A 210 -4.07 11.89 17.57
CA CYS A 210 -4.21 11.38 16.21
C CYS A 210 -5.50 10.56 16.10
N SER A 211 -6.24 10.79 15.01
CA SER A 211 -7.43 10.02 14.66
C SER A 211 -7.21 9.41 13.28
N PHE A 212 -7.44 8.10 13.16
CA PHE A 212 -7.42 7.39 11.89
C PHE A 212 -8.85 7.21 11.38
N SER A 213 -9.09 7.46 10.09
CA SER A 213 -10.42 7.34 9.50
C SER A 213 -10.34 7.01 8.01
N PRO A 214 -11.06 5.99 7.52
CA PRO A 214 -11.05 5.63 6.10
C PRO A 214 -11.84 6.59 5.22
N CYS A 215 -12.86 7.27 5.75
CA CYS A 215 -13.76 8.12 4.97
C CYS A 215 -13.57 9.61 5.29
N ILE A 216 -13.63 10.45 4.25
CA ILE A 216 -13.40 11.90 4.39
C ILE A 216 -14.47 12.58 5.26
N GLU A 217 -15.70 12.07 5.29
CA GLU A 217 -16.79 12.58 6.13
C GLU A 217 -16.52 12.35 7.62
N GLN A 218 -15.82 11.26 7.95
CA GLN A 218 -15.39 10.99 9.33
C GLN A 218 -14.28 11.98 9.75
N VAL A 219 -13.35 12.28 8.83
CA VAL A 219 -12.31 13.30 9.03
C VAL A 219 -12.95 14.67 9.26
N GLN A 220 -13.88 15.08 8.39
CA GLN A 220 -14.59 16.37 8.50
C GLN A 220 -15.24 16.56 9.87
N ARG A 221 -16.00 15.55 10.35
CA ARG A 221 -16.65 15.60 11.67
C ARG A 221 -15.64 15.67 12.81
N SER A 222 -14.56 14.91 12.71
CA SER A 222 -13.50 14.89 13.73
C SER A 222 -12.79 16.23 13.82
N CYS A 223 -12.39 16.80 12.67
CA CYS A 223 -11.78 18.13 12.61
C CYS A 223 -12.70 19.21 13.18
N GLU A 224 -14.01 19.15 12.91
CA GLU A 224 -14.97 20.11 13.46
C GLU A 224 -14.99 20.10 14.99
N ILE A 225 -15.02 18.92 15.61
CA ILE A 225 -14.93 18.80 17.07
C ILE A 225 -13.55 19.23 17.58
N MET A 226 -12.46 18.90 16.87
CA MET A 226 -11.10 19.29 17.27
C MET A 226 -10.92 20.81 17.34
N LYS A 227 -11.55 21.59 16.45
CA LYS A 227 -11.43 23.07 16.43
C LYS A 227 -11.74 23.74 17.77
N SER A 228 -12.56 23.10 18.60
CA SER A 228 -12.97 23.65 19.90
C SER A 228 -11.94 23.46 21.02
N ASN A 229 -11.06 22.44 20.92
CA ASN A 229 -10.17 22.04 22.02
C ASN A 229 -8.69 21.90 21.58
N PHE A 230 -8.41 21.90 20.28
CA PHE A 230 -7.09 21.63 19.73
C PHE A 230 -6.66 22.74 18.76
N THR A 231 -5.35 22.86 18.57
CA THR A 231 -4.73 23.73 17.58
C THR A 231 -3.90 22.89 16.61
N ASP A 232 -3.45 23.50 15.49
CA ASP A 232 -2.62 22.82 14.49
C ASP A 232 -3.23 21.53 13.89
N ILE A 233 -4.51 21.59 13.56
CA ILE A 233 -5.25 20.46 12.99
C ILE A 233 -4.80 20.24 11.54
N ARG A 234 -4.13 19.10 11.29
CA ARG A 234 -3.59 18.71 9.98
C ARG A 234 -4.05 17.30 9.61
N THR A 235 -4.34 17.08 8.34
CA THR A 235 -4.77 15.79 7.78
C THR A 235 -3.73 15.31 6.77
N PHE A 236 -3.39 14.02 6.84
CA PHE A 236 -2.39 13.38 5.98
C PHE A 236 -2.90 12.06 5.41
N GLU A 237 -2.34 11.68 4.27
CA GLU A 237 -2.44 10.34 3.68
C GLU A 237 -1.02 9.87 3.33
N VAL A 238 -0.71 8.60 3.62
CA VAL A 238 0.61 8.01 3.33
C VAL A 238 0.46 6.85 2.36
N LEU A 239 1.11 6.94 1.19
CA LEU A 239 1.10 5.91 0.16
C LEU A 239 2.46 5.24 0.01
N LEU A 240 2.61 4.02 0.56
CA LEU A 240 3.83 3.23 0.42
C LEU A 240 3.88 2.51 -0.95
N ARG A 241 5.03 2.58 -1.63
CA ARG A 241 5.28 1.84 -2.88
C ARG A 241 6.54 0.99 -2.75
N SER A 242 6.42 -0.30 -3.06
CA SER A 242 7.56 -1.23 -3.14
C SER A 242 8.05 -1.38 -4.57
N TYR A 243 9.36 -1.49 -4.73
CA TYR A 243 10.04 -1.63 -6.01
C TYR A 243 10.76 -2.98 -6.03
N GLU A 244 10.52 -3.79 -7.06
CA GLU A 244 11.32 -4.98 -7.30
C GLU A 244 12.54 -4.59 -8.14
N VAL A 245 13.72 -4.98 -7.67
CA VAL A 245 14.97 -4.69 -8.37
C VAL A 245 15.32 -5.90 -9.23
N LYS A 246 15.39 -5.69 -10.55
CA LYS A 246 15.78 -6.70 -11.54
C LYS A 246 16.94 -6.15 -12.38
N GLU A 247 17.94 -6.97 -12.63
CA GLU A 247 18.96 -6.67 -13.62
C GLU A 247 18.34 -6.72 -15.02
N GLY A 248 18.62 -5.71 -15.85
CA GLY A 248 18.16 -5.64 -17.22
C GLY A 248 19.23 -5.09 -18.14
N THR A 249 19.38 -5.69 -19.32
CA THR A 249 20.27 -5.19 -20.36
C THR A 249 19.59 -4.03 -21.09
N MET A 250 20.24 -2.86 -21.15
CA MET A 250 19.76 -1.76 -21.99
C MET A 250 20.17 -2.02 -23.45
N GLY A 251 19.20 -2.23 -24.33
CA GLY A 251 19.46 -2.15 -25.77
C GLY A 251 19.67 -0.69 -26.18
N CYS A 252 20.89 -0.32 -26.55
CA CYS A 252 21.17 0.97 -27.19
C CYS A 252 20.49 1.05 -28.57
N GLY A 253 19.26 1.56 -28.61
CA GLY A 253 18.67 2.14 -29.82
C GLY A 253 19.04 3.61 -29.86
N GLY A 254 20.03 3.98 -30.69
CA GLY A 254 20.45 5.37 -30.88
C GLY A 254 19.31 6.24 -31.38
N VAL A 255 19.08 7.37 -30.71
CA VAL A 255 18.26 8.47 -31.23
C VAL A 255 19.21 9.62 -31.50
N GLU A 256 19.57 9.82 -32.77
CA GLU A 256 20.20 11.05 -33.22
C GLU A 256 19.16 12.18 -33.15
N VAL A 257 19.46 13.19 -32.33
CA VAL A 257 18.66 14.42 -32.24
C VAL A 257 19.18 15.38 -33.30
N GLY A 258 18.46 15.51 -34.41
CA GLY A 258 18.64 16.58 -35.39
C GLY A 258 17.91 17.86 -34.96
N ALA A 259 18.65 18.96 -34.90
CA ALA A 259 18.31 20.33 -34.44
C ALA A 259 17.08 20.97 -35.13
N SER A 260 16.47 22.09 -34.68
CA SER A 260 16.90 23.20 -33.82
C SER A 260 15.68 23.97 -33.28
N ILE A 261 15.80 24.65 -32.13
CA ILE A 261 15.39 26.06 -31.93
C ILE A 261 15.99 26.55 -30.58
N ASN A 262 16.86 27.55 -30.71
CA ASN A 262 17.29 28.60 -29.77
C ASN A 262 17.96 28.23 -28.43
N SER A 263 19.29 28.13 -28.49
CA SER A 263 20.20 28.23 -27.34
C SER A 263 20.40 29.68 -26.88
N LEU A 264 20.30 29.92 -25.57
CA LEU A 264 20.94 31.05 -24.87
C LEU A 264 22.32 30.61 -24.31
N PRO A 265 23.30 31.51 -24.15
CA PRO A 265 24.71 31.15 -24.17
C PRO A 265 25.28 30.87 -22.78
N HIS A 266 25.92 29.71 -22.60
CA HIS A 266 26.86 29.52 -21.49
C HIS A 266 28.24 29.01 -21.97
N LYS A 267 29.18 29.95 -21.88
CA LYS A 267 30.65 29.87 -21.74
C LYS A 267 31.35 28.55 -22.13
N ARG A 268 32.10 28.63 -23.24
CA ARG A 268 33.19 27.71 -23.61
C ARG A 268 34.19 27.56 -22.46
N ARG A 269 34.48 26.31 -22.08
CA ARG A 269 35.78 25.93 -21.51
C ARG A 269 36.36 24.82 -22.38
N HIS A 270 37.48 25.16 -23.00
CA HIS A 270 38.33 24.29 -23.79
C HIS A 270 39.06 23.33 -22.85
N CYS A 271 39.10 22.02 -23.13
CA CYS A 271 40.21 21.18 -22.70
C CYS A 271 40.46 20.09 -23.74
N SER A 272 41.73 19.97 -24.09
CA SER A 272 42.31 19.26 -25.22
C SER A 272 42.38 17.75 -25.02
N SER A 273 42.32 17.04 -26.15
CA SER A 273 42.56 15.62 -26.35
C SER A 273 43.93 15.14 -25.87
N ASN A 274 43.93 14.10 -25.02
CA ASN A 274 44.73 12.87 -25.15
C ASN A 274 44.79 12.19 -23.79
N GLU A 275 44.18 11.01 -23.65
CA GLU A 275 44.83 9.88 -22.98
C GLU A 275 44.03 8.57 -23.15
N ARG A 276 44.80 7.48 -23.13
CA ARG A 276 44.49 6.16 -23.65
C ARG A 276 43.69 5.30 -22.65
N SER A 277 42.76 4.53 -23.23
CA SER A 277 42.27 3.21 -22.80
C SER A 277 42.74 2.68 -21.43
N LYS A 278 41.83 2.66 -20.45
CA LYS A 278 41.76 1.64 -19.40
C LYS A 278 40.31 1.18 -19.28
N GLY A 279 40.12 -0.14 -19.26
CA GLY A 279 38.81 -0.79 -19.28
C GLY A 279 37.92 -0.31 -18.13
N ILE A 280 36.72 0.12 -18.50
CA ILE A 280 35.62 0.35 -17.57
C ILE A 280 34.89 -0.99 -17.50
N GLU A 281 34.88 -1.62 -16.33
CA GLU A 281 33.91 -2.68 -16.04
C GLU A 281 32.52 -2.11 -16.31
N GLU A 282 31.79 -2.70 -17.26
CA GLU A 282 30.40 -2.35 -17.52
C GLU A 282 29.57 -2.66 -16.28
N SER A 283 29.41 -1.66 -15.39
CA SER A 283 28.44 -1.72 -14.32
C SER A 283 27.06 -1.78 -14.97
N THR A 284 26.41 -2.93 -14.92
CA THR A 284 25.01 -3.07 -15.31
C THR A 284 24.18 -2.11 -14.46
N PRO A 285 23.44 -1.16 -15.06
CA PRO A 285 22.65 -0.23 -14.27
C PRO A 285 21.53 -0.99 -13.56
N ILE A 286 21.54 -0.96 -12.23
CA ILE A 286 20.46 -1.48 -11.40
C ILE A 286 19.23 -0.60 -11.64
N MET A 287 18.20 -1.16 -12.27
CA MET A 287 16.97 -0.42 -12.57
C MET A 287 15.92 -0.69 -11.49
N ALA A 288 15.67 0.29 -10.62
CA ALA A 288 14.52 0.29 -9.74
C ALA A 288 13.29 0.77 -10.53
N ARG A 289 12.38 -0.14 -10.86
CA ARG A 289 11.11 0.21 -11.53
C ARG A 289 9.97 0.16 -10.52
N PRO A 290 9.05 1.15 -10.51
CA PRO A 290 7.76 0.95 -9.86
C PRO A 290 7.20 -0.35 -10.43
N CYS A 291 6.72 -1.24 -9.56
CA CYS A 291 6.31 -2.60 -9.94
C CYS A 291 5.69 -2.60 -11.35
N SER A 292 6.35 -3.25 -12.30
CA SER A 292 6.01 -3.24 -13.73
C SER A 292 4.75 -4.07 -14.05
N GLU A 293 4.02 -4.44 -13.01
CA GLU A 293 2.80 -5.20 -13.09
C GLU A 293 1.62 -4.25 -12.88
N SER A 294 0.66 -4.33 -13.78
CA SER A 294 -0.62 -3.63 -13.68
C SER A 294 -1.19 -3.76 -12.27
N ARG A 295 -1.55 -2.63 -11.66
CA ARG A 295 -2.24 -2.64 -10.35
C ARG A 295 -3.59 -3.33 -10.51
N GLY A 296 -3.73 -4.49 -9.86
CA GLY A 296 -4.99 -5.23 -9.78
C GLY A 296 -5.87 -4.62 -8.68
N ILE A 297 -7.02 -4.09 -9.05
CA ILE A 297 -8.05 -3.68 -8.10
C ILE A 297 -9.03 -4.84 -7.98
N VAL A 298 -9.03 -5.47 -6.80
CA VAL A 298 -9.84 -6.66 -6.49
C VAL A 298 -10.66 -6.35 -5.24
N GLY A 299 -11.97 -6.60 -5.28
CA GLY A 299 -12.88 -6.33 -4.18
C GLY A 299 -14.26 -5.90 -4.66
N PHE A 300 -15.18 -5.63 -3.72
CA PHE A 300 -16.51 -5.10 -4.00
C PHE A 300 -16.57 -3.65 -3.51
N GLY A 301 -17.07 -2.72 -4.32
CA GLY A 301 -17.31 -1.35 -3.89
C GLY A 301 -16.05 -0.48 -3.73
N PHE A 302 -14.98 -0.77 -4.47
CA PHE A 302 -13.78 0.07 -4.48
C PHE A 302 -14.11 1.46 -5.05
N VAL A 303 -13.71 2.53 -4.35
CA VAL A 303 -13.85 3.92 -4.82
C VAL A 303 -12.48 4.57 -4.86
N GLY A 304 -12.11 5.11 -6.02
CA GLY A 304 -10.91 5.91 -6.22
C GLY A 304 -11.24 7.37 -6.49
N ILE A 305 -10.63 8.32 -5.79
CA ILE A 305 -10.89 9.76 -5.96
C ILE A 305 -9.57 10.50 -6.11
N GLU A 306 -9.45 11.38 -7.12
CA GLU A 306 -8.30 12.29 -7.32
C GLU A 306 -6.92 11.59 -7.41
N MET A 307 -6.88 10.35 -7.91
CA MET A 307 -5.65 9.58 -8.04
C MET A 307 -5.04 9.69 -9.44
N LYS A 308 -3.70 9.73 -9.53
CA LYS A 308 -2.96 9.49 -10.78
C LYS A 308 -2.32 8.09 -10.79
N ILE A 309 -2.65 7.30 -11.80
CA ILE A 309 -2.13 5.94 -12.04
C ILE A 309 -1.40 5.93 -13.39
N GLU A 310 -0.10 5.70 -13.35
CA GLU A 310 0.78 5.77 -14.52
C GLU A 310 1.56 4.46 -14.71
N ASN A 311 1.66 3.97 -15.94
CA ASN A 311 2.52 2.85 -16.34
C ASN A 311 3.34 3.21 -17.58
N THR A 312 4.66 3.27 -17.41
CA THR A 312 5.65 3.59 -18.45
C THR A 312 6.19 2.36 -19.19
N GLY A 313 5.72 1.16 -18.83
CA GLY A 313 6.05 -0.10 -19.49
C GLY A 313 5.10 -0.47 -20.65
N ASN A 314 5.32 -1.64 -21.25
CA ASN A 314 4.48 -2.17 -22.34
C ASN A 314 3.12 -2.74 -21.87
N GLY A 315 2.77 -2.59 -20.59
CA GLY A 315 1.57 -3.14 -19.96
C GLY A 315 0.50 -2.09 -19.66
N GLY A 316 -0.65 -2.55 -19.15
CA GLY A 316 -1.74 -1.68 -18.74
C GLY A 316 -1.46 -0.94 -17.43
N ALA A 317 -1.95 0.29 -17.29
CA ALA A 317 -1.78 1.10 -16.09
C ALA A 317 -2.62 0.57 -14.91
N VAL A 318 -3.84 0.13 -15.20
CA VAL A 318 -4.75 -0.45 -14.20
C VAL A 318 -5.44 -1.69 -14.75
N VAL A 319 -5.62 -2.70 -13.90
CA VAL A 319 -6.49 -3.85 -14.15
C VAL A 319 -7.57 -3.85 -13.08
N ASN A 320 -8.78 -3.45 -13.46
CA ASN A 320 -9.93 -3.40 -12.57
C ASN A 320 -10.76 -4.68 -12.70
N LEU A 321 -10.74 -5.49 -11.63
CA LEU A 321 -11.49 -6.74 -11.46
C LEU A 321 -12.65 -6.59 -10.46
N ALA A 322 -12.90 -5.38 -9.93
CA ALA A 322 -13.86 -5.14 -8.87
C ALA A 322 -15.28 -4.87 -9.39
N ASP A 323 -16.29 -5.53 -8.79
CA ASP A 323 -17.71 -5.22 -9.01
C ASP A 323 -18.12 -3.97 -8.22
N ARG A 324 -18.98 -3.16 -8.83
CA ARG A 324 -19.46 -1.87 -8.33
C ARG A 324 -18.32 -0.93 -7.95
N SER A 325 -17.27 -0.91 -8.76
CA SER A 325 -16.16 0.02 -8.56
C SER A 325 -16.47 1.39 -9.18
N ALA A 326 -16.00 2.46 -8.54
CA ALA A 326 -16.16 3.83 -9.01
C ALA A 326 -14.82 4.59 -8.98
N PHE A 327 -14.59 5.44 -9.97
CA PHE A 327 -13.47 6.38 -9.99
C PHE A 327 -13.98 7.78 -10.28
N GLN A 328 -13.52 8.76 -9.52
CA GLN A 328 -13.87 10.17 -9.69
C GLN A 328 -12.61 11.02 -9.82
N SER A 329 -12.56 11.87 -10.84
CA SER A 329 -11.47 12.83 -11.06
C SER A 329 -10.07 12.20 -11.09
N CYS A 330 -9.97 10.95 -11.56
CA CYS A 330 -8.73 10.18 -11.62
C CYS A 330 -8.03 10.33 -12.98
N ILE A 331 -6.70 10.20 -12.98
CA ILE A 331 -5.86 10.24 -14.17
C ILE A 331 -5.23 8.87 -14.40
N PHE A 332 -5.38 8.32 -15.61
CA PHE A 332 -4.81 7.05 -16.04
C PHE A 332 -3.87 7.28 -17.22
N GLU A 333 -2.59 6.97 -17.07
CA GLU A 333 -1.58 7.19 -18.11
C GLU A 333 -0.85 5.88 -18.43
N GLY A 334 -0.77 5.53 -19.70
CA GLY A 334 0.04 4.41 -20.15
C GLY A 334 0.17 4.31 -21.65
N TYR A 335 0.90 3.33 -22.14
CA TYR A 335 1.11 3.17 -23.59
C TYR A 335 0.04 2.30 -24.25
N ARG A 336 -0.15 1.07 -23.75
CA ARG A 336 -1.08 0.08 -24.31
C ARG A 336 -1.97 -0.52 -23.23
N ARG A 337 -3.26 -0.75 -23.52
CA ARG A 337 -4.22 -1.34 -22.56
C ARG A 337 -4.22 -0.61 -21.22
N VAL A 338 -4.17 0.72 -21.28
CA VAL A 338 -4.03 1.62 -20.12
C VAL A 338 -5.01 1.23 -19.02
N MET A 339 -6.26 0.98 -19.38
CA MET A 339 -7.26 0.49 -18.46
C MET A 339 -7.77 -0.88 -18.91
N ARG A 340 -7.56 -1.92 -18.10
CA ARG A 340 -8.24 -3.20 -18.27
C ARG A 340 -9.44 -3.30 -17.35
N VAL A 341 -10.63 -3.05 -17.89
CA VAL A 341 -11.93 -3.14 -17.21
C VAL A 341 -12.51 -4.56 -17.39
N VAL A 342 -12.08 -5.48 -16.53
CA VAL A 342 -12.18 -6.92 -16.83
C VAL A 342 -13.54 -7.50 -16.46
N LEU A 343 -14.09 -7.18 -15.28
CA LEU A 343 -15.29 -7.84 -14.74
C LEU A 343 -16.33 -6.85 -14.20
N ASP A 344 -17.58 -7.23 -14.36
CA ASP A 344 -18.79 -6.67 -13.72
C ASP A 344 -19.00 -5.16 -13.91
N LYS A 345 -19.61 -4.47 -12.93
CA LYS A 345 -20.13 -3.09 -13.08
C LYS A 345 -19.10 -2.08 -12.62
N GLN A 346 -18.76 -1.12 -13.48
CA GLN A 346 -17.73 -0.12 -13.19
C GLN A 346 -18.18 1.28 -13.64
N PHE A 347 -17.85 2.30 -12.86
CA PHE A 347 -18.22 3.69 -13.14
C PHE A 347 -16.99 4.60 -13.06
N TYR A 348 -16.82 5.49 -14.04
CA TYR A 348 -15.70 6.42 -14.13
C TYR A 348 -16.28 7.80 -14.44
N ASP A 349 -16.12 8.76 -13.54
CA ASP A 349 -16.62 10.13 -13.69
C ASP A 349 -15.47 11.14 -13.64
N GLU A 350 -15.51 12.13 -14.52
CA GLU A 350 -14.50 13.20 -14.62
C GLU A 350 -13.05 12.70 -14.74
N CYS A 351 -12.85 11.49 -15.26
CA CYS A 351 -11.53 10.88 -15.36
C CYS A 351 -10.79 11.32 -16.63
N THR A 352 -9.46 11.37 -16.57
CA THR A 352 -8.61 11.58 -17.74
C THR A 352 -7.83 10.30 -18.06
N VAL A 353 -7.91 9.80 -19.30
CA VAL A 353 -7.25 8.56 -19.73
C VAL A 353 -6.34 8.85 -20.91
N PHE A 354 -5.03 8.70 -20.76
CA PHE A 354 -4.04 8.93 -21.81
C PHE A 354 -3.40 7.62 -22.27
N GLY A 355 -3.45 7.33 -23.57
CA GLY A 355 -2.71 6.21 -24.15
C GLY A 355 -2.71 6.14 -25.67
N ALA A 356 -2.02 5.16 -26.24
CA ALA A 356 -1.82 5.06 -27.69
C ALA A 356 -2.51 3.84 -28.33
N VAL A 357 -2.48 2.66 -27.71
CA VAL A 357 -2.97 1.41 -28.32
C VAL A 357 -3.92 0.67 -27.38
N ASP A 358 -5.11 0.28 -27.87
CA ASP A 358 -6.12 -0.44 -27.09
C ASP A 358 -6.39 0.23 -25.71
N ILE A 359 -6.61 1.54 -25.67
CA ILE A 359 -6.51 2.37 -24.44
C ILE A 359 -7.35 1.79 -23.30
N ILE A 360 -8.63 1.48 -23.56
CA ILE A 360 -9.55 0.82 -22.63
C ILE A 360 -9.84 -0.58 -23.18
N SER A 361 -9.52 -1.63 -22.42
CA SER A 361 -9.80 -3.02 -22.83
C SER A 361 -10.50 -3.83 -21.75
N GLY A 362 -11.16 -4.93 -22.12
CA GLY A 362 -11.79 -5.84 -21.17
C GLY A 362 -13.22 -6.18 -21.55
N ALA A 363 -14.02 -6.64 -20.59
CA ALA A 363 -15.38 -7.16 -20.83
C ALA A 363 -16.40 -6.70 -19.76
N ALA A 364 -16.06 -5.69 -18.96
CA ALA A 364 -16.97 -5.13 -17.96
C ALA A 364 -18.17 -4.39 -18.58
N VAL A 365 -19.20 -4.16 -17.76
CA VAL A 365 -20.23 -3.14 -18.01
C VAL A 365 -19.72 -1.85 -17.38
N SER A 366 -19.13 -0.97 -18.19
CA SER A 366 -18.48 0.24 -17.69
C SER A 366 -19.03 1.51 -18.32
N VAL A 367 -19.24 2.53 -17.51
CA VAL A 367 -19.64 3.88 -17.96
C VAL A 367 -18.52 4.87 -17.64
N PHE A 368 -18.10 5.62 -18.65
CA PHE A 368 -17.17 6.74 -18.59
C PHE A 368 -17.96 8.03 -18.79
N GLN A 369 -18.36 8.66 -17.70
CA GLN A 369 -19.13 9.88 -17.71
C GLN A 369 -18.21 11.10 -17.55
N ASN A 370 -18.47 12.18 -18.28
CA ASN A 370 -17.73 13.45 -18.21
C ASN A 370 -16.19 13.32 -18.33
N SER A 371 -15.73 12.20 -18.88
CA SER A 371 -14.32 11.82 -18.87
C SER A 371 -13.64 12.21 -20.18
N VAL A 372 -12.33 12.49 -20.13
CA VAL A 372 -11.53 12.87 -21.29
C VAL A 372 -10.56 11.75 -21.63
N ILE A 373 -10.64 11.23 -22.85
CA ILE A 373 -9.71 10.22 -23.36
C ILE A 373 -8.76 10.90 -24.35
N ILE A 374 -7.47 10.88 -24.05
CA ILE A 374 -6.42 11.51 -24.83
C ILE A 374 -5.65 10.41 -25.59
N VAL A 375 -5.69 10.48 -26.92
CA VAL A 375 -5.06 9.52 -27.82
C VAL A 375 -3.67 9.99 -28.23
N GLY A 376 -2.64 9.27 -27.78
CA GLY A 376 -1.25 9.46 -28.15
C GLY A 376 -0.85 8.78 -29.46
N LYS A 377 0.38 9.05 -29.91
CA LYS A 377 0.95 8.46 -31.11
C LYS A 377 1.54 7.06 -30.79
N PRO A 378 1.20 6.01 -31.56
CA PRO A 378 1.86 4.71 -31.46
C PRO A 378 3.35 4.83 -31.79
N ALA A 379 4.19 4.04 -31.11
CA ALA A 379 5.60 3.92 -31.45
C ALA A 379 5.76 3.42 -32.91
N VAL A 380 6.81 3.90 -33.58
CA VAL A 380 7.09 3.81 -35.03
C VAL A 380 7.18 2.38 -35.60
N ARG A 381 6.94 1.34 -34.80
CA ARG A 381 7.15 -0.08 -35.15
C ARG A 381 5.95 -1.00 -34.91
N THR A 382 4.74 -0.47 -34.74
CA THR A 382 3.55 -1.29 -34.56
C THR A 382 2.62 -1.19 -35.78
N ASP A 383 2.34 -2.32 -36.42
CA ASP A 383 1.27 -2.47 -37.44
C ASP A 383 -0.16 -2.30 -36.86
N TYR A 384 -0.28 -1.77 -35.64
CA TYR A 384 -1.53 -1.62 -34.92
C TYR A 384 -1.94 -0.14 -34.89
N PRO A 385 -3.15 0.20 -35.37
CA PRO A 385 -3.64 1.57 -35.32
C PRO A 385 -3.94 2.01 -33.88
N SER A 386 -4.07 3.32 -33.64
CA SER A 386 -4.56 3.81 -32.35
C SER A 386 -6.02 3.38 -32.17
N VAL A 387 -6.32 2.69 -31.08
CA VAL A 387 -7.67 2.19 -30.81
C VAL A 387 -8.07 2.57 -29.40
N VAL A 388 -9.21 3.25 -29.26
CA VAL A 388 -9.71 3.73 -27.96
C VAL A 388 -10.24 2.57 -27.12
N THR A 389 -11.09 1.71 -27.70
CA THR A 389 -11.70 0.58 -26.98
C THR A 389 -11.39 -0.79 -27.61
N LEU A 390 -11.08 -1.78 -26.77
CA LEU A 390 -10.91 -3.18 -27.16
C LEU A 390 -11.86 -4.05 -26.35
N GLN A 391 -12.93 -4.54 -26.99
CA GLN A 391 -13.94 -5.37 -26.34
C GLN A 391 -13.53 -6.84 -26.35
N GLU A 392 -13.31 -7.42 -25.17
CA GLU A 392 -12.79 -8.80 -24.95
C GLU A 392 -13.89 -9.76 -24.48
N ARG A 393 -15.16 -9.51 -24.84
CA ARG A 393 -16.32 -10.34 -24.51
C ARG A 393 -16.11 -11.79 -24.97
N LYS A 394 -16.16 -12.74 -24.03
CA LYS A 394 -15.92 -14.17 -24.30
C LYS A 394 -17.17 -14.96 -24.71
N ALA A 395 -18.37 -14.54 -24.29
CA ALA A 395 -19.61 -15.25 -24.59
C ALA A 395 -20.83 -14.31 -24.64
N ASN A 396 -21.81 -14.65 -25.47
CA ASN A 396 -23.04 -13.88 -25.70
C ASN A 396 -23.99 -13.81 -24.48
N LEU A 397 -23.73 -14.60 -23.45
CA LEU A 397 -24.54 -14.65 -22.23
C LEU A 397 -24.17 -13.57 -21.21
N PHE A 398 -22.98 -12.97 -21.31
CA PHE A 398 -22.55 -11.93 -20.38
C PHE A 398 -22.95 -10.54 -20.90
N SER A 399 -23.60 -9.73 -20.05
CA SER A 399 -23.73 -8.30 -20.29
C SER A 399 -22.34 -7.66 -20.21
N SER A 400 -21.91 -7.01 -21.30
CA SER A 400 -20.63 -6.30 -21.38
C SER A 400 -20.80 -5.10 -22.31
N GLY A 401 -20.13 -4.00 -22.03
CA GLY A 401 -20.25 -2.82 -22.86
C GLY A 401 -19.59 -1.60 -22.24
N PHE A 402 -19.05 -0.73 -23.09
CA PHE A 402 -18.46 0.53 -22.67
C PHE A 402 -19.35 1.67 -23.16
N VAL A 403 -19.73 2.55 -22.24
CA VAL A 403 -20.49 3.76 -22.54
C VAL A 403 -19.60 4.95 -22.25
N ILE A 404 -19.47 5.87 -23.20
CA ILE A 404 -18.82 7.17 -22.97
C ILE A 404 -19.91 8.24 -23.09
N GLN A 405 -20.23 8.89 -21.97
CA GLN A 405 -21.37 9.80 -21.85
C GLN A 405 -20.89 11.19 -21.43
N GLY A 406 -21.14 12.21 -22.25
CA GLY A 406 -20.70 13.58 -21.95
C GLY A 406 -19.17 13.76 -21.89
N GLY A 407 -18.41 12.72 -22.25
CA GLY A 407 -16.96 12.73 -22.34
C GLY A 407 -16.45 13.21 -23.71
N ARG A 408 -15.13 13.41 -23.80
CA ARG A 408 -14.44 13.82 -25.04
C ARG A 408 -13.32 12.86 -25.37
N VAL A 409 -13.11 12.59 -26.65
CA VAL A 409 -11.93 11.86 -27.16
C VAL A 409 -11.10 12.84 -27.97
N VAL A 410 -9.87 13.10 -27.56
CA VAL A 410 -9.01 14.14 -28.15
C VAL A 410 -7.65 13.56 -28.54
N ALA A 411 -7.04 14.09 -29.60
CA ALA A 411 -5.67 13.72 -29.99
C ALA A 411 -4.64 14.49 -29.15
N ALA A 412 -3.56 13.83 -28.74
CA ALA A 412 -2.42 14.50 -28.13
C ALA A 412 -1.72 15.41 -29.16
N ALA A 413 -1.10 16.51 -28.71
CA ALA A 413 -0.39 17.45 -29.58
C ALA A 413 0.71 16.79 -30.45
N SER A 414 1.28 15.66 -29.99
CA SER A 414 2.27 14.86 -30.71
C SER A 414 1.69 13.90 -31.77
N ALA A 415 0.36 13.74 -31.84
CA ALA A 415 -0.35 12.77 -32.67
C ALA A 415 -1.21 13.41 -33.78
N ALA A 416 -1.39 14.74 -33.76
CA ALA A 416 -2.44 15.47 -34.49
C ALA A 416 -2.37 15.45 -36.04
N ALA A 417 -1.42 14.77 -36.68
CA ALA A 417 -1.23 14.90 -38.13
C ALA A 417 -1.07 13.61 -38.96
N THR A 418 -0.95 12.40 -38.38
CA THR A 418 -0.54 11.22 -39.19
C THR A 418 -1.05 9.84 -38.76
N THR A 419 -1.98 9.71 -37.81
CA THR A 419 -2.38 8.38 -37.30
C THR A 419 -3.90 8.16 -37.36
N GLU A 420 -4.33 7.17 -38.16
CA GLU A 420 -5.71 6.68 -38.14
C GLU A 420 -6.04 6.16 -36.73
N THR A 421 -7.11 6.71 -36.14
CA THR A 421 -7.58 6.37 -34.81
C THR A 421 -8.98 5.77 -34.90
N TYR A 422 -9.17 4.59 -34.33
CA TYR A 422 -10.46 3.90 -34.28
C TYR A 422 -11.05 3.97 -32.88
N LEU A 423 -12.37 4.15 -32.80
CA LEU A 423 -13.07 4.20 -31.53
C LEU A 423 -13.12 2.84 -30.83
N GLY A 424 -13.19 1.75 -31.59
CA GLY A 424 -13.25 0.42 -31.00
C GLY A 424 -12.94 -0.71 -31.96
N ARG A 425 -12.52 -1.85 -31.40
CA ARG A 425 -12.36 -3.12 -32.14
C ARG A 425 -12.69 -4.33 -31.25
N PRO A 426 -13.10 -5.47 -31.84
CA PRO A 426 -13.25 -6.74 -31.10
C PRO A 426 -11.89 -7.37 -30.76
N GLY A 427 -11.82 -8.11 -29.65
CA GLY A 427 -10.68 -8.92 -29.23
C GLY A 427 -11.00 -10.42 -29.19
N GLY A 428 -10.18 -11.26 -29.84
CA GLY A 428 -10.33 -12.74 -29.87
C GLY A 428 -10.83 -13.30 -31.22
N GLU A 429 -10.91 -14.63 -31.34
CA GLU A 429 -11.29 -15.38 -32.58
C GLU A 429 -12.80 -15.31 -32.94
N ALA A 430 -13.61 -14.53 -32.24
CA ALA A 430 -15.05 -14.46 -32.53
C ALA A 430 -15.34 -13.49 -33.69
N LEU A 431 -15.63 -14.07 -34.86
CA LEU A 431 -16.21 -13.39 -36.02
C LEU A 431 -17.54 -12.68 -35.67
N ILE A 432 -17.54 -11.35 -35.89
CA ILE A 432 -18.61 -10.48 -36.43
C ILE A 432 -20.09 -10.85 -36.12
N ARG A 433 -20.77 -10.02 -35.31
CA ARG A 433 -21.92 -9.19 -35.71
C ARG A 433 -22.39 -8.28 -34.57
N GLY A 434 -22.15 -6.97 -34.73
CA GLY A 434 -22.85 -5.84 -34.11
C GLY A 434 -23.02 -5.85 -32.59
N ASP A 435 -22.10 -5.23 -31.86
CA ASP A 435 -22.37 -4.77 -30.49
C ASP A 435 -21.90 -3.31 -30.37
N HIS A 436 -22.85 -2.44 -30.06
CA HIS A 436 -22.76 -0.98 -30.17
C HIS A 436 -21.90 -0.36 -29.05
N ALA A 437 -20.88 0.43 -29.41
CA ALA A 437 -20.46 1.54 -28.56
C ALA A 437 -21.49 2.66 -28.74
N VAL A 438 -22.31 2.92 -27.74
CA VAL A 438 -23.25 4.05 -27.76
C VAL A 438 -22.48 5.30 -27.31
N LEU A 439 -22.14 6.16 -28.27
CA LEU A 439 -21.61 7.49 -28.00
C LEU A 439 -22.76 8.49 -27.92
N SER A 440 -22.83 9.24 -26.83
CA SER A 440 -23.53 10.51 -26.75
C SER A 440 -22.53 11.60 -26.35
N GLY A 441 -21.89 12.20 -27.36
CA GLY A 441 -20.88 13.25 -27.17
C GLY A 441 -20.28 13.75 -28.49
N SER A 442 -19.77 14.97 -28.50
CA SER A 442 -19.08 15.58 -29.65
C SER A 442 -17.69 14.97 -29.84
N ILE A 443 -17.35 14.67 -31.09
CA ILE A 443 -15.99 14.33 -31.53
C ILE A 443 -15.43 15.63 -32.13
N ASP A 444 -14.41 16.21 -31.50
CA ASP A 444 -13.71 17.40 -32.00
C ASP A 444 -12.32 17.03 -32.54
#